data_AF-A0A1V2RBK8-F1
#
_entry.id   AF-A0A1V2RBK8-F1
#
_cell.length_a   1.000
_cell.length_b   1.000
_cell.length_c   1.000
_cell.angle_alpha   90.00
_cell.angle_beta   90.00
_cell.angle_gamma   90.00
#
_symmetry.space_group_name_H-M   'P 1'
#
loop_
_entity.id
_entity.type
_entity.pdbx_description
1 polymer ?
#
loop_
_entity_poly.entity_id
_entity_poly.type
_entity_poly.pdbx_seq_one_letter_code
_entity_poly.pdbx_strand_id
1 'polypeptide(L)'
;MPLRTGLALSLATALTGVTLALAPGAAAEDVAAQAGTCTTWKEYYVQSDIYLRQPVNGATGSRNCTMGVGSQGPAVRQLQLAISRCYSMPIAADGEYGPDTEAAVEFVQRNEGATVDGDYGPETRRAMEWPNHRSPEGGWTGLCSEGY
;
A
#
# COMPACT_ATOMS: atom_id res chain seq x y z
N MET A 1 -16.89 13.97 92.98
CA MET A 1 -17.00 12.67 92.27
C MET A 1 -15.94 12.67 91.16
N PRO A 2 -15.22 11.55 90.96
CA PRO A 2 -13.91 11.52 90.29
C PRO A 2 -13.98 11.01 88.83
N LEU A 3 -12.81 10.89 88.21
CA LEU A 3 -12.48 10.24 86.91
C LEU A 3 -12.72 11.03 85.62
N ARG A 4 -11.94 10.90 84.56
CA ARG A 4 -10.56 10.43 84.27
C ARG A 4 -10.39 10.69 82.75
N THR A 5 -9.17 11.00 82.34
CA THR A 5 -8.67 11.06 80.96
C THR A 5 -8.96 9.77 80.17
N GLY A 6 -9.13 9.89 78.84
CA GLY A 6 -9.08 8.75 77.91
C GLY A 6 -9.09 9.18 76.43
N LEU A 7 -7.91 9.26 75.82
CA LEU A 7 -7.70 9.35 74.36
C LEU A 7 -8.18 8.05 73.68
N ALA A 8 -8.75 8.16 72.48
CA ALA A 8 -8.67 7.09 71.47
C ALA A 8 -8.51 7.69 70.07
N LEU A 9 -7.37 7.34 69.47
CA LEU A 9 -6.85 7.66 68.16
C LEU A 9 -7.59 6.83 67.09
N SER A 10 -7.98 7.42 65.96
CA SER A 10 -8.19 6.69 64.69
C SER A 10 -8.24 7.67 63.51
N LEU A 11 -7.09 7.92 62.90
CA LEU A 11 -6.97 8.46 61.54
C LEU A 11 -7.36 7.35 60.55
N ALA A 12 -8.39 7.57 59.75
CA ALA A 12 -8.70 6.74 58.59
C ALA A 12 -8.54 7.58 57.32
N THR A 13 -7.34 7.55 56.73
CA THR A 13 -7.08 8.03 55.37
C THR A 13 -7.63 7.01 54.38
N ALA A 14 -8.82 7.27 53.84
CA ALA A 14 -9.33 6.53 52.69
C ALA A 14 -8.77 7.16 51.41
N LEU A 15 -7.69 6.59 50.88
CA LEU A 15 -7.26 6.79 49.49
C LEU A 15 -8.22 6.00 48.59
N THR A 16 -9.18 6.68 47.96
CA THR A 16 -9.90 6.10 46.84
C THR A 16 -8.95 6.04 45.64
N GLY A 17 -8.47 4.83 45.36
CA GLY A 17 -7.63 4.53 44.21
C GLY A 17 -8.35 4.87 42.91
N VAL A 18 -7.72 5.70 42.09
CA VAL A 18 -8.04 5.83 40.67
C VAL A 18 -7.50 4.58 39.99
N THR A 19 -8.37 3.66 39.59
CA THR A 19 -7.97 2.53 38.76
C THR A 19 -7.73 3.06 37.34
N LEU A 20 -6.46 3.04 36.94
CA LEU A 20 -6.04 3.25 35.55
C LEU A 20 -6.55 2.04 34.74
N ALA A 21 -7.60 2.24 33.94
CA ALA A 21 -8.05 1.23 32.99
C ALA A 21 -7.01 1.11 31.87
N LEU A 22 -6.20 0.06 31.92
CA LEU A 22 -5.41 -0.40 30.77
C LEU A 22 -6.36 -1.13 29.83
N ALA A 23 -6.79 -0.47 28.75
CA ALA A 23 -7.43 -1.13 27.63
C ALA A 23 -6.34 -1.86 26.80
N PRO A 24 -6.42 -3.18 26.58
CA PRO A 24 -5.58 -3.88 25.63
C PRO A 24 -6.15 -3.71 24.21
N GLY A 25 -5.33 -3.19 23.29
CA GLY A 25 -5.42 -3.54 21.87
C GLY A 25 -6.22 -2.62 20.94
N ALA A 26 -5.86 -1.34 20.85
CA ALA A 26 -5.98 -0.59 19.60
C ALA A 26 -4.58 -0.49 18.97
N ALA A 27 -4.09 -1.59 18.40
CA ALA A 27 -2.94 -1.58 17.52
C ALA A 27 -3.45 -1.59 16.08
N ALA A 28 -3.81 -0.41 15.57
CA ALA A 28 -3.80 -0.03 14.15
C ALA A 28 -4.19 1.45 13.98
N GLU A 29 -3.64 2.35 14.81
CA GLU A 29 -3.62 3.77 14.48
C GLU A 29 -2.21 4.06 13.98
N ASP A 30 -2.02 4.09 12.66
CA ASP A 30 -1.05 4.96 11.99
C ASP A 30 -1.11 4.79 10.46
N VAL A 31 -1.86 5.71 9.86
CA VAL A 31 -1.69 6.27 8.51
C VAL A 31 -1.68 5.26 7.34
N ALA A 32 -2.87 4.81 6.93
CA ALA A 32 -3.16 4.77 5.50
C ALA A 32 -3.03 6.21 4.99
N ALA A 33 -1.79 6.66 4.75
CA ALA A 33 -1.52 7.93 4.08
C ALA A 33 -2.36 7.86 2.83
N GLN A 34 -3.39 8.71 2.76
CA GLN A 34 -4.44 8.66 1.75
C GLN A 34 -3.77 8.35 0.42
N ALA A 35 -3.85 7.10 -0.03
CA ALA A 35 -3.14 6.68 -1.21
C ALA A 35 -3.78 7.48 -2.33
N GLY A 36 -3.08 8.52 -2.78
CA GLY A 36 -3.60 9.36 -3.85
C GLY A 36 -3.78 8.50 -5.09
N THR A 37 -4.54 8.95 -6.07
CA THR A 37 -4.69 8.19 -7.32
C THR A 37 -3.37 8.16 -8.08
N CYS A 38 -2.98 7.01 -8.65
CA CYS A 38 -1.87 7.00 -9.60
C CYS A 38 -2.35 7.65 -10.90
N THR A 39 -1.61 8.64 -11.40
CA THR A 39 -2.02 9.41 -12.60
C THR A 39 -0.94 9.47 -13.66
N THR A 40 0.32 9.17 -13.31
CA THR A 40 1.43 9.06 -14.25
C THR A 40 2.35 7.89 -13.85
N TRP A 41 3.53 7.78 -14.44
CA TRP A 41 4.54 6.78 -14.11
C TRP A 41 5.93 7.41 -13.99
N LYS A 42 6.86 6.70 -13.36
CA LYS A 42 8.26 7.08 -13.21
C LYS A 42 9.19 5.90 -13.46
N GLU A 43 10.44 6.23 -13.80
CA GLU A 43 11.53 5.27 -13.93
C GLU A 43 12.22 5.05 -12.58
N TYR A 44 12.46 3.79 -12.26
CA TYR A 44 13.14 3.36 -11.04
C TYR A 44 14.30 2.42 -11.41
N TYR A 45 15.52 2.88 -11.20
CA TYR A 45 16.73 2.12 -11.54
C TYR A 45 16.94 1.01 -10.52
N VAL A 46 17.00 -0.23 -11.01
CA VAL A 46 17.30 -1.43 -10.21
C VAL A 46 18.76 -1.86 -10.37
N GLN A 47 19.41 -1.42 -11.45
CA GLN A 47 20.85 -1.52 -11.70
C GLN A 47 21.33 -0.25 -12.42
N SER A 48 22.63 -0.15 -12.71
CA SER A 48 23.20 1.04 -13.37
C SER A 48 22.61 1.33 -14.75
N ASP A 49 22.21 0.30 -15.49
CA ASP A 49 21.65 0.38 -16.85
C ASP A 49 20.24 -0.20 -16.97
N ILE A 50 19.66 -0.72 -15.88
CA ILE A 50 18.33 -1.35 -15.88
C ILE A 50 17.37 -0.57 -14.98
N TYR A 51 16.19 -0.27 -15.51
CA TYR A 51 15.13 0.41 -14.78
C TYR A 51 13.75 -0.20 -15.03
N LEU A 52 12.83 0.04 -14.09
CA LEU A 52 11.42 -0.29 -14.15
C LEU A 52 10.59 0.97 -14.39
N ARG A 53 9.43 0.83 -15.04
CA ARG A 53 8.45 1.92 -15.16
C ARG A 53 7.21 1.59 -14.32
N GLN A 54 7.01 2.33 -13.24
CA GLN A 54 5.93 2.08 -12.28
C GLN A 54 4.96 3.27 -12.17
N PRO A 55 3.65 3.03 -12.04
CA PRO A 55 2.66 4.04 -11.72
C PRO A 55 2.99 4.82 -10.43
N VAL A 56 2.73 6.12 -10.48
CA VAL A 56 2.86 7.04 -9.35
C VAL A 56 1.71 8.03 -9.31
N ASN A 57 1.45 8.58 -8.13
CA ASN A 57 0.66 9.78 -8.01
C ASN A 57 1.41 10.96 -8.66
N GLY A 58 0.81 11.61 -9.65
CA GLY A 58 1.46 12.68 -10.39
C GLY A 58 1.73 13.96 -9.60
N ALA A 59 1.01 14.20 -8.51
CA ALA A 59 1.21 15.38 -7.67
C ALA A 59 2.38 15.20 -6.70
N THR A 60 2.56 13.99 -6.15
CA THR A 60 3.55 13.71 -5.10
C THR A 60 4.75 12.91 -5.60
N GLY A 61 4.64 12.24 -6.74
CA GLY A 61 5.62 11.26 -7.22
C GLY A 61 5.65 9.95 -6.40
N SER A 62 4.70 9.76 -5.47
CA SER A 62 4.62 8.58 -4.63
C SER A 62 4.13 7.36 -5.42
N ARG A 63 4.78 6.22 -5.21
CA ARG A 63 4.31 4.89 -5.67
C ARG A 63 3.21 4.31 -4.77
N ASN A 64 2.98 4.87 -3.58
CA ASN A 64 1.89 4.49 -2.69
C ASN A 64 0.62 5.22 -3.15
N CYS A 65 0.06 4.73 -4.24
CA CYS A 65 -1.12 5.27 -4.90
C CYS A 65 -2.01 4.12 -5.36
N THR A 66 -3.27 4.42 -5.65
CA THR A 66 -4.24 3.41 -6.12
C THR A 66 -4.81 3.73 -7.50
N MET A 67 -5.23 2.68 -8.21
CA MET A 67 -6.07 2.75 -9.40
C MET A 67 -7.04 1.56 -9.37
N GLY A 68 -8.25 1.79 -9.86
CA GLY A 68 -9.29 0.77 -10.00
C GLY A 68 -10.22 1.15 -11.13
N VAL A 69 -11.35 0.45 -11.25
CA VAL A 69 -12.32 0.67 -12.33
C VAL A 69 -12.70 2.16 -12.48
N GLY A 70 -12.67 2.65 -13.73
CA GLY A 70 -12.92 4.06 -14.07
C GLY A 70 -11.70 4.97 -14.01
N SER A 71 -10.58 4.51 -13.45
CA SER A 71 -9.28 5.18 -13.56
C SER A 71 -8.83 5.22 -15.02
N GLN A 72 -8.19 6.30 -15.42
CA GLN A 72 -7.74 6.49 -16.80
C GLN A 72 -6.39 7.19 -16.86
N GLY A 73 -5.64 6.96 -17.93
CA GLY A 73 -4.47 7.74 -18.31
C GLY A 73 -3.14 6.97 -18.27
N PRO A 74 -2.01 7.70 -18.23
CA PRO A 74 -0.68 7.12 -18.41
C PRO A 74 -0.32 6.05 -17.38
N ALA A 75 -0.80 6.20 -16.14
CA ALA A 75 -0.58 5.21 -15.08
C ALA A 75 -1.25 3.86 -15.39
N VAL A 76 -2.51 3.88 -15.84
CA VAL A 76 -3.25 2.67 -16.23
C VAL A 76 -2.59 1.99 -17.42
N ARG A 77 -2.20 2.77 -18.43
CA ARG A 77 -1.50 2.24 -19.60
C ARG A 77 -0.19 1.55 -19.22
N GLN A 78 0.54 2.12 -18.26
CA GLN A 78 1.79 1.52 -17.80
C GLN A 78 1.56 0.20 -17.04
N LEU A 79 0.49 0.12 -16.24
CA LEU A 79 0.06 -1.13 -15.62
C LEU A 79 -0.29 -2.18 -16.68
N GLN A 80 -1.12 -1.83 -17.66
CA GLN A 80 -1.53 -2.77 -18.73
C GLN A 80 -0.35 -3.33 -19.52
N LEU A 81 0.66 -2.50 -19.81
CA LEU A 81 1.90 -2.93 -20.46
C LEU A 81 2.73 -3.87 -19.58
N ALA A 82 2.76 -3.66 -18.27
CA ALA A 82 3.46 -4.53 -17.34
C ALA A 82 2.80 -5.92 -17.30
N ILE A 83 1.47 -5.94 -17.15
CA ILE A 83 0.68 -7.18 -17.15
C ILE A 83 0.89 -7.95 -18.46
N SER A 84 0.75 -7.28 -19.61
CA SER A 84 0.90 -7.92 -20.92
C SER A 84 2.27 -8.57 -21.13
N ARG A 85 3.34 -7.97 -20.60
CA ARG A 85 4.71 -8.45 -20.80
C ARG A 85 5.14 -9.51 -19.80
N CYS A 86 4.83 -9.32 -18.53
CA CYS A 86 5.34 -10.19 -17.47
C CYS A 86 4.43 -11.38 -17.16
N TYR A 87 3.13 -11.25 -17.47
CA TYR A 87 2.14 -12.28 -17.17
C TYR A 87 1.62 -13.01 -18.41
N SER A 88 2.17 -12.69 -19.59
CA SER A 88 1.73 -13.24 -20.89
C SER A 88 0.21 -13.14 -21.10
N MET A 89 -0.41 -12.09 -20.55
CA MET A 89 -1.84 -11.85 -20.59
C MET A 89 -2.11 -10.67 -21.53
N PRO A 90 -2.36 -10.90 -22.83
CA PRO A 90 -2.50 -9.82 -23.79
C PRO A 90 -3.78 -9.04 -23.51
N ILE A 91 -3.61 -7.80 -23.04
CA ILE A 91 -4.69 -6.83 -22.85
C ILE A 91 -4.39 -5.55 -23.61
N ALA A 92 -5.43 -4.78 -23.94
CA ALA A 92 -5.25 -3.48 -24.56
C ALA A 92 -4.48 -2.55 -23.60
N ALA A 93 -3.49 -1.82 -24.13
CA ALA A 93 -2.77 -0.78 -23.41
C ALA A 93 -3.32 0.60 -23.80
N ASP A 94 -4.63 0.77 -23.65
CA ASP A 94 -5.41 1.96 -24.01
C ASP A 94 -5.39 3.04 -22.91
N GLY A 95 -5.01 2.67 -21.70
CA GLY A 95 -5.04 3.55 -20.54
C GLY A 95 -6.41 3.65 -19.88
N GLU A 96 -7.33 2.73 -20.14
CA GLU A 96 -8.64 2.65 -19.49
C GLU A 96 -8.71 1.47 -18.51
N TYR A 97 -9.03 1.77 -17.26
CA TYR A 97 -9.22 0.72 -16.26
C TYR A 97 -10.66 0.22 -16.34
N GLY A 98 -10.94 -0.53 -17.40
CA GLY A 98 -12.21 -1.24 -17.61
C GLY A 98 -12.20 -2.66 -17.05
N PRO A 99 -13.27 -3.44 -17.30
CA PRO A 99 -13.41 -4.81 -16.81
C PRO A 99 -12.27 -5.74 -17.24
N ASP A 100 -11.71 -5.57 -18.44
CA ASP A 100 -10.58 -6.37 -18.90
C ASP A 100 -9.31 -6.10 -18.09
N THR A 101 -9.06 -4.84 -17.74
CA THR A 101 -7.92 -4.44 -16.89
C THR A 101 -8.10 -4.95 -15.46
N GLU A 102 -9.32 -4.85 -14.90
CA GLU A 102 -9.67 -5.40 -13.58
C GLU A 102 -9.43 -6.90 -13.51
N ALA A 103 -9.96 -7.67 -14.48
CA ALA A 103 -9.76 -9.12 -14.55
C ALA A 103 -8.27 -9.50 -14.68
N ALA A 104 -7.48 -8.69 -15.41
CA ALA A 104 -6.04 -8.87 -15.51
C ALA A 104 -5.32 -8.61 -14.17
N VAL A 105 -5.75 -7.59 -13.42
CA VAL A 105 -5.20 -7.31 -12.09
C VAL A 105 -5.55 -8.42 -11.10
N GLU A 106 -6.78 -8.92 -11.12
CA GLU A 106 -7.16 -10.08 -10.30
C GLU A 106 -6.30 -11.31 -10.64
N PHE A 107 -5.99 -11.54 -11.92
CA PHE A 107 -5.11 -12.63 -12.35
C PHE A 107 -3.72 -12.48 -11.74
N VAL A 108 -3.13 -11.27 -11.84
CA VAL A 108 -1.84 -10.96 -11.22
C VAL A 108 -1.89 -11.18 -9.71
N GLN A 109 -2.91 -10.65 -9.03
CA GLN A 109 -3.05 -10.81 -7.58
C GLN A 109 -3.11 -12.28 -7.16
N ARG A 110 -3.86 -13.12 -7.90
CA ARG A 110 -3.90 -14.57 -7.67
C ARG A 110 -2.53 -15.23 -7.89
N ASN A 111 -1.80 -14.82 -8.94
CA ASN A 111 -0.49 -15.38 -9.26
C ASN A 111 0.57 -15.05 -8.20
N GLU A 112 0.53 -13.82 -7.68
CA GLU A 112 1.50 -13.31 -6.71
C GLU A 112 1.10 -13.54 -5.24
N GLY A 113 -0.07 -14.11 -5.00
CA GLY A 113 -0.58 -14.33 -3.64
C GLY A 113 -0.94 -13.04 -2.89
N ALA A 114 -1.30 -11.98 -3.62
CA ALA A 114 -1.84 -10.76 -3.05
C ALA A 114 -3.35 -10.87 -2.78
N THR A 115 -3.91 -9.93 -2.02
CA THR A 115 -5.35 -9.74 -1.90
C THR A 115 -5.98 -9.59 -3.29
N VAL A 116 -6.96 -10.44 -3.60
CA VAL A 116 -7.64 -10.45 -4.90
C VAL A 116 -8.89 -9.57 -4.81
N ASP A 117 -8.71 -8.28 -5.10
CA ASP A 117 -9.76 -7.27 -5.04
C ASP A 117 -9.96 -6.52 -6.38
N GLY A 118 -9.15 -6.83 -7.40
CA GLY A 118 -9.24 -6.20 -8.71
C GLY A 118 -8.69 -4.77 -8.77
N ASP A 119 -8.19 -4.25 -7.65
CA ASP A 119 -7.61 -2.90 -7.54
C ASP A 119 -6.08 -2.94 -7.59
N TYR A 120 -5.51 -2.00 -8.32
CA TYR A 120 -4.08 -1.72 -8.23
C TYR A 120 -3.81 -0.85 -6.99
N GLY A 121 -3.23 -1.44 -5.96
CA GLY A 121 -2.78 -0.75 -4.75
C GLY A 121 -1.31 -1.03 -4.40
N PRO A 122 -0.83 -0.51 -3.24
CA PRO A 122 0.55 -0.74 -2.79
C PRO A 122 0.92 -2.21 -2.61
N GLU A 123 -0.04 -3.08 -2.29
CA GLU A 123 0.15 -4.53 -2.23
C GLU A 123 0.41 -5.11 -3.62
N THR A 124 -0.53 -4.91 -4.56
CA THR A 124 -0.40 -5.32 -5.97
C THR A 124 0.90 -4.81 -6.58
N ARG A 125 1.24 -3.53 -6.40
CA ARG A 125 2.50 -2.94 -6.90
C ARG A 125 3.73 -3.71 -6.44
N ARG A 126 3.77 -4.07 -5.14
CA ARG A 126 4.91 -4.73 -4.51
C ARG A 126 5.05 -6.19 -4.94
N ALA A 127 3.91 -6.86 -5.04
CA ALA A 127 3.86 -8.28 -5.38
C ALA A 127 4.16 -8.51 -6.86
N MET A 128 3.68 -7.63 -7.75
CA MET A 128 3.78 -7.89 -9.18
C MET A 128 5.18 -7.66 -9.79
N GLU A 129 5.44 -8.39 -10.86
CA GLU A 129 6.61 -8.19 -11.70
C GLU A 129 6.45 -7.02 -12.67
N TRP A 130 7.54 -6.33 -12.92
CA TRP A 130 7.64 -5.18 -13.82
C TRP A 130 8.64 -5.44 -14.95
N PRO A 131 8.37 -4.98 -16.18
CA PRO A 131 9.29 -5.13 -17.30
C PRO A 131 10.59 -4.37 -17.05
N ASN A 132 11.72 -5.05 -17.23
CA ASN A 132 13.03 -4.42 -17.20
C ASN A 132 13.29 -3.68 -18.51
N HIS A 133 13.73 -2.43 -18.40
CA HIS A 133 14.14 -1.59 -19.53
C HIS A 133 15.62 -1.26 -19.44
N ARG A 134 16.29 -1.21 -20.61
CA ARG A 134 17.69 -0.82 -20.70
C ARG A 134 17.81 0.68 -20.96
N SER A 135 18.67 1.36 -20.22
CA SER A 135 19.06 2.75 -20.45
C SER A 135 20.33 2.81 -21.31
N PRO A 136 20.46 3.77 -22.24
CA PRO A 136 19.51 4.84 -22.57
C PRO A 136 18.47 4.47 -23.64
N GLU A 137 18.52 3.28 -24.23
CA GLU A 137 17.72 2.93 -25.42
C GLU A 137 16.21 2.85 -25.12
N GLY A 138 15.85 2.61 -23.85
CA GLY A 138 14.49 2.43 -23.36
C GLY A 138 13.80 1.15 -23.80
N GLY A 139 14.53 0.26 -24.49
CA GLY A 139 14.04 -1.03 -24.93
C GLY A 139 13.74 -1.96 -23.76
N TRP A 140 12.59 -2.65 -23.83
CA TRP A 140 12.31 -3.77 -22.92
C TRP A 140 13.34 -4.87 -23.16
N THR A 141 13.88 -5.44 -22.08
CA THR A 141 14.97 -6.42 -22.15
C THR A 141 14.50 -7.85 -22.39
N GLY A 142 13.19 -8.10 -22.38
CA GLY A 142 12.63 -9.45 -22.37
C GLY A 142 12.54 -10.07 -20.97
N LEU A 143 13.01 -9.35 -19.94
CA LEU A 143 13.00 -9.81 -18.55
C LEU A 143 12.01 -8.99 -17.71
N CYS A 144 11.56 -9.60 -16.63
CA CYS A 144 10.71 -9.00 -15.62
C CYS A 144 11.34 -9.19 -14.23
N SER A 145 11.00 -8.30 -13.29
CA SER A 145 11.48 -8.37 -11.91
C SER A 145 10.48 -7.73 -10.95
N GLU A 146 10.44 -8.20 -9.71
CA GLU A 146 9.58 -7.70 -8.65
C GLU A 146 9.71 -6.18 -8.42
N GLY A 147 8.58 -5.54 -8.09
CA GLY A 147 8.52 -4.10 -7.82
C GLY A 147 8.76 -3.74 -6.35
N TYR A 148 9.97 -3.32 -5.97
CA TYR A 148 10.29 -2.85 -4.60
C TYR A 148 9.34 -1.75 -4.06
#